data_AF-A0A8T6IXD2-F1
#
_entry.id   AF-A0A8T6IXD2-F1
#
_cell.length_a   1.000
_cell.length_b   1.000
_cell.length_c   1.000
_cell.angle_alpha   90.00
_cell.angle_beta   90.00
_cell.angle_gamma   90.00
#
_symmetry.space_group_name_H-M   'P 1'
#
loop_
_entity.id
_entity.type
_entity.pdbx_description
1 polymer ?
#
loop_
_entity_poly.entity_id
_entity_poly.type
_entity_poly.pdbx_seq_one_letter_code
_entity_poly.pdbx_strand_id
1 'polypeptide(L)'
;MNNLRTGAFSATWAYRMTERPALKEPETVRFYAKSCRAPTTYPIRPPHLYSRARFSYDQVKCARRVAEMTETTALSSALCRRVLRCFGLPTDSPPNLDTLRQLLARYTRAVPWESASRIGRRARYQAAADCALLGAGFWASHFESGAGGTCYESNYAFFGLLRFMGFEGYLTINDMGGAIGCHSAITVIVAGQKYLVDVGYPVHALIPLNDSGKSFVCSAIMDYTIEPLGVDRYAVWRETQPRVSAFQLNDAPVAEADYRAIAIHDYRHDGGQFLDKIVIHKVIDEQLWRFNGDERPWRIQQFVEGERCDHELGDNPAAELSEKFGIAREVVAEAMRALDSRTR
;
A
#
# COMPACT_ATOMS: atom_id res chain seq x y z
N MET A 1 65.52 -4.77 -0.56
CA MET A 1 64.55 -5.48 0.32
C MET A 1 63.40 -4.52 0.56
N ASN A 2 62.35 -4.62 -0.26
CA ASN A 2 60.99 -5.10 0.10
C ASN A 2 60.19 -4.03 0.88
N ASN A 3 58.92 -3.69 0.60
CA ASN A 3 57.93 -4.12 -0.38
C ASN A 3 56.71 -3.17 -0.29
N LEU A 4 56.01 -2.93 -1.41
CA LEU A 4 54.54 -2.95 -1.63
C LEU A 4 53.59 -2.28 -0.58
N ARG A 5 52.85 -1.20 -0.90
CA ARG A 5 51.57 -1.06 -1.66
C ARG A 5 50.30 -0.97 -0.78
N THR A 6 49.28 -0.33 -1.39
CA THR A 6 47.85 -0.15 -1.00
C THR A 6 47.59 1.00 -0.01
N GLY A 7 46.75 2.01 -0.24
CA GLY A 7 45.65 2.20 -1.19
C GLY A 7 44.34 2.25 -0.43
N ALA A 8 43.78 3.43 -0.16
CA ALA A 8 42.41 3.59 0.32
C ALA A 8 41.83 4.93 -0.14
N PHE A 9 40.71 4.82 -0.85
CA PHE A 9 39.88 5.90 -1.37
C PHE A 9 39.22 6.68 -0.23
N SER A 10 39.31 8.00 -0.29
CA SER A 10 38.50 8.94 0.50
C SER A 10 37.40 9.50 -0.40
N ALA A 11 36.15 9.14 -0.16
CA ALA A 11 34.99 9.79 -0.75
C ALA A 11 34.10 10.31 0.39
N THR A 12 34.36 11.54 0.81
CA THR A 12 33.51 12.34 1.70
C THR A 12 32.34 12.91 0.87
N TRP A 13 31.13 12.39 1.08
CA TRP A 13 29.91 13.06 0.62
C TRP A 13 29.42 14.01 1.71
N ALA A 14 29.80 15.29 1.57
CA ALA A 14 29.26 16.38 2.36
C ALA A 14 27.92 16.82 1.77
N TYR A 15 26.83 16.59 2.49
CA TYR A 15 25.51 17.14 2.15
C TYR A 15 25.47 18.62 2.55
N ARG A 16 25.70 19.52 1.59
CA ARG A 16 25.44 20.96 1.76
C ARG A 16 23.95 21.20 1.64
N MET A 17 23.32 21.64 2.73
CA MET A 17 22.04 22.34 2.66
C MET A 17 22.23 23.63 1.87
N THR A 18 21.69 23.71 0.67
CA THR A 18 21.46 24.98 -0.02
C THR A 18 20.01 25.41 0.17
N GLU A 19 19.86 26.68 0.46
CA GLU A 19 18.66 27.42 0.82
C GLU A 19 17.48 27.16 -0.13
N ARG A 20 16.29 26.97 0.45
CA ARG A 20 15.01 26.88 -0.30
C ARG A 20 14.63 28.27 -0.81
N PRO A 21 14.30 28.45 -2.10
CA PRO A 21 13.53 29.62 -2.51
C PRO A 21 12.08 29.48 -2.01
N ALA A 22 11.53 30.60 -1.54
CA ALA A 22 10.16 30.72 -1.07
C ALA A 22 9.17 30.32 -2.18
N LEU A 23 8.40 29.25 -1.94
CA LEU A 23 7.24 28.91 -2.76
C LEU A 23 6.12 29.88 -2.38
N LYS A 24 5.66 30.66 -3.37
CA LYS A 24 4.43 31.46 -3.29
C LYS A 24 3.25 30.54 -2.97
N GLU A 25 2.41 30.95 -2.03
CA GLU A 25 1.13 30.32 -1.74
C GLU A 25 0.27 30.26 -3.03
N PRO A 26 -0.32 29.10 -3.38
CA PRO A 26 -1.33 29.08 -4.41
C PRO A 26 -2.63 29.66 -3.88
N GLU A 27 -3.19 30.59 -4.65
CA GLU A 27 -4.50 31.20 -4.47
C GLU A 27 -5.57 30.15 -4.16
N THR A 28 -6.45 30.50 -3.22
CA THR A 28 -7.64 29.75 -2.83
C THR A 28 -8.45 29.27 -4.04
N VAL A 29 -8.33 27.99 -4.39
CA VAL A 29 -9.24 27.32 -5.31
C VAL A 29 -10.53 27.02 -4.55
N ARG A 30 -11.60 27.78 -4.85
CA ARG A 30 -12.96 27.44 -4.42
C ARG A 30 -13.41 26.19 -5.18
N PHE A 31 -13.51 25.07 -4.48
CA PHE A 31 -14.10 23.84 -5.02
C PHE A 31 -15.62 23.99 -5.08
N TYR A 32 -16.18 23.94 -6.29
CA TYR A 32 -17.61 23.68 -6.48
C TYR A 32 -17.84 22.18 -6.29
N ALA A 33 -18.39 21.80 -5.13
CA ALA A 33 -18.97 20.47 -4.95
C ALA A 33 -20.21 20.35 -5.85
N LYS A 34 -20.04 19.79 -7.06
CA LYS A 34 -21.18 19.29 -7.84
C LYS A 34 -21.54 17.91 -7.30
N SER A 35 -22.63 17.86 -6.53
CA SER A 35 -23.25 16.62 -6.10
C SER A 35 -23.56 15.73 -7.31
N CYS A 36 -22.92 14.57 -7.40
CA CYS A 36 -23.38 13.50 -8.29
C CYS A 36 -24.68 12.91 -7.72
N ARG A 37 -25.83 13.53 -8.05
CA ARG A 37 -27.12 12.83 -7.94
C ARG A 37 -27.17 11.74 -9.03
N ALA A 38 -27.57 10.54 -8.64
CA ALA A 38 -27.78 9.42 -9.52
C ALA A 38 -28.75 9.76 -10.68
N PRO A 39 -28.50 9.29 -11.90
CA PRO A 39 -29.55 9.06 -12.87
C PRO A 39 -30.04 7.61 -12.81
N THR A 40 -31.36 7.52 -12.73
CA THR A 40 -32.24 6.38 -12.88
C THR A 40 -32.04 5.56 -14.16
N THR A 41 -32.20 4.23 -14.04
CA THR A 41 -32.69 3.25 -15.03
C THR A 41 -32.12 3.32 -16.47
N TYR A 42 -31.27 2.35 -16.83
CA TYR A 42 -31.01 1.98 -18.22
C TYR A 42 -31.95 0.85 -18.67
N PRO A 43 -32.60 0.94 -19.85
CA PRO A 43 -33.39 -0.17 -20.37
C PRO A 43 -32.49 -1.22 -21.02
N ILE A 44 -32.84 -2.48 -20.77
CA ILE A 44 -32.28 -3.67 -21.40
C ILE A 44 -32.72 -3.70 -22.88
N ARG A 45 -31.76 -3.83 -23.81
CA ARG A 45 -32.01 -4.32 -25.18
C ARG A 45 -30.96 -5.38 -25.55
N PRO A 46 -31.35 -6.56 -26.07
CA PRO A 46 -30.43 -7.58 -26.58
C PRO A 46 -30.38 -7.52 -28.14
N PRO A 47 -29.63 -8.39 -28.85
CA PRO A 47 -28.36 -8.01 -29.46
C PRO A 47 -28.37 -8.15 -31.00
N HIS A 48 -27.64 -7.29 -31.71
CA HIS A 48 -27.28 -7.55 -33.09
C HIS A 48 -25.79 -7.29 -33.36
N LEU A 49 -25.11 -8.39 -33.68
CA LEU A 49 -24.07 -8.53 -34.71
C LEU A 49 -23.02 -7.42 -34.78
N TYR A 50 -21.88 -7.63 -34.12
CA TYR A 50 -20.60 -7.13 -34.63
C TYR A 50 -19.50 -8.19 -34.59
N SER A 51 -18.70 -8.10 -35.65
CA SER A 51 -17.70 -8.98 -36.22
C SER A 51 -16.68 -9.60 -35.27
N ARG A 52 -16.38 -10.89 -35.52
CA ARG A 52 -15.07 -11.51 -35.30
C ARG A 52 -14.00 -10.71 -36.06
N ALA A 53 -13.04 -10.08 -35.37
CA ALA A 53 -11.62 -10.02 -35.74
C ALA A 53 -10.80 -9.17 -34.75
N ARG A 54 -9.56 -9.63 -34.52
CA ARG A 54 -8.45 -9.02 -33.77
C ARG A 54 -8.41 -9.24 -32.25
N PHE A 55 -8.38 -10.51 -31.85
CA PHE A 55 -7.53 -10.91 -30.72
C PHE A 55 -6.07 -10.74 -31.18
N SER A 56 -5.48 -9.59 -30.83
CA SER A 56 -4.18 -9.14 -31.33
C SER A 56 -3.03 -9.68 -30.47
N TYR A 57 -1.97 -10.04 -31.17
CA TYR A 57 -0.63 -10.53 -30.81
C TYR A 57 0.01 -10.04 -29.47
N ASP A 58 -0.48 -8.96 -28.87
CA ASP A 58 0.06 -8.36 -27.63
C ASP A 58 -0.29 -9.15 -26.36
N GLN A 59 -1.44 -9.82 -26.32
CA GLN A 59 -1.84 -10.63 -25.15
C GLN A 59 -0.91 -11.84 -24.94
N VAL A 60 -0.36 -12.40 -26.02
CA VAL A 60 0.55 -13.56 -25.98
C VAL A 60 1.95 -13.14 -25.49
N LYS A 61 2.41 -11.92 -25.80
CA LYS A 61 3.66 -11.36 -25.22
C LYS A 61 3.49 -11.03 -23.74
N CYS A 62 2.34 -10.48 -23.34
CA CYS A 62 2.03 -10.16 -21.94
C CYS A 62 2.02 -11.43 -21.06
N ALA A 63 1.29 -12.47 -21.48
CA ALA A 63 1.19 -13.73 -20.74
C ALA A 63 2.54 -14.47 -20.61
N ARG A 64 3.36 -14.47 -21.67
CA ARG A 64 4.66 -15.17 -21.67
C ARG A 64 5.72 -14.48 -20.81
N ARG A 65 5.68 -13.15 -20.70
CA ARG A 65 6.55 -12.38 -19.79
C ARG A 65 6.15 -12.56 -18.32
N VAL A 66 4.86 -12.74 -18.03
CA VAL A 66 4.34 -12.91 -16.66
C VAL A 66 4.59 -14.32 -16.12
N ALA A 67 4.50 -15.35 -16.96
CA ALA A 67 4.70 -16.74 -16.54
C ALA A 67 6.14 -17.05 -16.06
N GLU A 68 7.14 -16.35 -16.58
CA GLU A 68 8.55 -16.51 -16.16
C GLU A 68 8.93 -15.66 -14.94
N MET A 69 8.06 -14.75 -14.47
CA MET A 69 8.46 -13.65 -13.57
C MET A 69 7.68 -13.58 -12.24
N THR A 70 6.85 -14.57 -11.91
CA THR A 70 6.00 -14.58 -10.70
C THR A 70 6.50 -15.54 -9.64
N GLU A 71 7.69 -15.24 -9.12
CA GLU A 71 8.36 -16.04 -8.09
C GLU A 71 7.68 -15.96 -6.73
N THR A 72 6.86 -14.94 -6.45
CA THR A 72 6.29 -14.72 -5.12
C THR A 72 5.57 -15.96 -4.59
N THR A 73 6.13 -16.47 -3.50
CA THR A 73 5.64 -17.65 -2.80
C THR A 73 4.17 -17.51 -2.37
N ALA A 74 3.31 -18.39 -2.88
CA ALA A 74 1.92 -18.47 -2.46
C ALA A 74 1.79 -18.87 -0.97
N LEU A 75 0.74 -18.40 -0.29
CA LEU A 75 0.46 -18.85 1.07
C LEU A 75 0.13 -20.35 1.09
N SER A 76 0.42 -21.01 2.21
CA SER A 76 -0.02 -22.40 2.41
C SER A 76 -1.55 -22.50 2.40
N SER A 77 -2.09 -23.63 1.97
CA SER A 77 -3.54 -23.81 1.87
C SER A 77 -4.29 -23.62 3.19
N ALA A 78 -3.69 -24.06 4.31
CA ALA A 78 -4.26 -23.87 5.63
C ALA A 78 -4.33 -22.39 6.03
N LEU A 79 -3.26 -21.63 5.75
CA LEU A 79 -3.19 -20.20 6.05
C LEU A 79 -4.14 -19.41 5.16
N CYS A 80 -4.15 -19.65 3.85
CA CYS A 80 -5.09 -19.01 2.93
C CYS A 80 -6.55 -19.21 3.39
N ARG A 81 -6.95 -20.45 3.71
CA ARG A 81 -8.31 -20.73 4.20
C ARG A 81 -8.64 -19.95 5.48
N ARG A 82 -7.66 -19.74 6.37
CA ARG A 82 -7.84 -18.93 7.58
C ARG A 82 -8.04 -17.45 7.25
N VAL A 83 -7.25 -16.91 6.31
CA VAL A 83 -7.38 -15.52 5.84
C VAL A 83 -8.75 -15.30 5.16
N LEU A 84 -9.17 -16.20 4.27
CA LEU A 84 -10.47 -16.10 3.61
C LEU A 84 -11.63 -16.14 4.61
N ARG A 85 -11.56 -17.00 5.64
CA ARG A 85 -12.54 -16.99 6.75
C ARG A 85 -12.53 -15.68 7.52
N CYS A 86 -11.36 -15.10 7.79
CA CYS A 86 -11.25 -13.78 8.43
C CYS A 86 -11.93 -12.70 7.59
N PHE A 87 -11.86 -12.80 6.27
CA PHE A 87 -12.55 -11.89 5.33
C PHE A 87 -14.02 -12.24 5.09
N GLY A 88 -14.53 -13.33 5.66
CA GLY A 88 -15.89 -13.82 5.43
C GLY A 88 -16.13 -14.29 3.99
N LEU A 89 -15.09 -14.77 3.30
CA LEU A 89 -15.16 -15.24 1.92
C LEU A 89 -15.10 -16.77 1.82
N PRO A 90 -15.83 -17.40 0.87
CA PRO A 90 -15.72 -18.82 0.59
C PRO A 90 -14.30 -19.21 0.18
N THR A 91 -13.84 -20.38 0.62
CA THR A 91 -12.48 -20.87 0.33
C THR A 91 -12.26 -21.29 -1.12
N ASP A 92 -13.34 -21.47 -1.87
CA ASP A 92 -13.41 -21.83 -3.28
C ASP A 92 -13.77 -20.63 -4.18
N SER A 93 -13.67 -19.41 -3.65
CA SER A 93 -13.92 -18.18 -4.43
C SER A 93 -13.02 -18.13 -5.68
N PRO A 94 -13.57 -17.94 -6.89
CA PRO A 94 -12.80 -17.99 -8.13
C PRO A 94 -11.91 -16.74 -8.31
N PRO A 95 -10.78 -16.83 -9.04
CA PRO A 95 -9.89 -15.68 -9.31
C PRO A 95 -10.46 -14.76 -10.40
N ASN A 96 -11.51 -14.02 -10.07
CA ASN A 96 -12.15 -13.06 -10.97
C ASN A 96 -12.21 -11.66 -10.35
N LEU A 97 -12.70 -10.70 -11.14
CA LEU A 97 -12.73 -9.28 -10.76
C LEU A 97 -13.62 -9.02 -9.53
N ASP A 98 -14.69 -9.78 -9.35
CA ASP A 98 -15.59 -9.62 -8.22
C ASP A 98 -14.93 -10.09 -6.91
N THR A 99 -14.34 -11.28 -6.93
CA THR A 99 -13.53 -11.80 -5.81
C THR A 99 -12.41 -10.83 -5.46
N LEU A 100 -11.69 -10.29 -6.44
CA LEU A 100 -10.60 -9.33 -6.22
C LEU A 100 -11.10 -8.05 -5.53
N ARG A 101 -12.27 -7.54 -5.94
CA ARG A 101 -12.89 -6.35 -5.33
C ARG A 101 -13.29 -6.62 -3.90
N GLN A 102 -13.90 -7.78 -3.64
CA GLN A 102 -14.27 -8.19 -2.29
C GLN A 102 -13.03 -8.35 -1.40
N LEU A 103 -11.97 -9.00 -1.88
CA LEU A 103 -10.71 -9.15 -1.14
C LEU A 103 -10.12 -7.79 -0.74
N LEU A 104 -10.04 -6.85 -1.68
CA LEU A 104 -9.53 -5.50 -1.42
C LEU A 104 -10.39 -4.77 -0.37
N ALA A 105 -11.71 -4.83 -0.51
CA ALA A 105 -12.64 -4.22 0.42
C ALA A 105 -12.54 -4.85 1.83
N ARG A 106 -12.43 -6.18 1.93
CA ARG A 106 -12.32 -6.87 3.22
C ARG A 106 -10.97 -6.63 3.88
N TYR A 107 -9.88 -6.65 3.11
CA TYR A 107 -8.53 -6.38 3.64
C TYR A 107 -8.48 -5.00 4.30
N THR A 108 -8.91 -3.95 3.59
CA THR A 108 -8.82 -2.56 4.05
C THR A 108 -9.62 -2.25 5.32
N ARG A 109 -10.62 -3.09 5.63
CA ARG A 109 -11.41 -3.05 6.87
C ARG A 109 -10.85 -3.92 7.97
N ALA A 110 -10.21 -5.03 7.63
CA ALA A 110 -9.70 -5.99 8.61
C ALA A 110 -8.30 -5.63 9.11
N VAL A 111 -7.39 -5.33 8.18
CA VAL A 111 -5.96 -5.18 8.43
C VAL A 111 -5.59 -3.69 8.41
N PRO A 112 -5.09 -3.12 9.53
CA PRO A 112 -4.64 -1.74 9.53
C PRO A 112 -3.34 -1.58 8.74
N TRP A 113 -3.18 -0.45 8.06
CA TRP A 113 -1.83 0.02 7.74
C TRP A 113 -1.27 0.62 9.02
N GLU A 114 -0.07 0.21 9.45
CA GLU A 114 0.49 0.71 10.70
C GLU A 114 2.02 0.62 10.76
N SER A 115 2.63 1.46 11.59
CA SER A 115 4.06 1.43 11.89
C SER A 115 4.41 1.04 13.34
N ALA A 116 3.42 0.87 14.23
CA ALA A 116 3.68 0.58 15.64
C ALA A 116 4.39 -0.77 15.82
N SER A 117 3.89 -1.82 15.18
CA SER A 117 4.50 -3.15 15.25
C SER A 117 5.90 -3.17 14.66
N ARG A 118 6.15 -2.37 13.61
CA ARG A 118 7.48 -2.20 13.01
C ARG A 118 8.46 -1.55 13.97
N ILE A 119 8.04 -0.48 14.64
CA ILE A 119 8.86 0.22 15.65
C ILE A 119 9.22 -0.73 16.80
N GLY A 120 8.24 -1.46 17.32
CA GLY A 120 8.46 -2.46 18.37
C GLY A 120 9.44 -3.54 17.93
N ARG A 121 9.23 -4.16 16.76
CA ARG A 121 10.16 -5.15 16.19
C ARG A 121 11.57 -4.58 16.04
N ARG A 122 11.71 -3.36 15.54
CA ARG A 122 13.02 -2.71 15.39
C ARG A 122 13.71 -2.46 16.73
N ALA A 123 12.95 -2.19 17.79
CA ALA A 123 13.49 -2.03 19.14
C ALA A 123 13.93 -3.38 19.75
N ARG A 124 13.27 -4.49 19.40
CA ARG A 124 13.60 -5.84 19.89
C ARG A 124 14.76 -6.49 19.17
N TYR A 125 14.85 -6.31 17.85
CA TYR A 125 15.81 -7.03 17.01
C TYR A 125 16.92 -6.12 16.50
N GLN A 126 18.16 -6.60 16.57
CA GLN A 126 19.32 -5.87 16.05
C GLN A 126 19.41 -5.96 14.53
N ALA A 127 19.21 -7.15 13.95
CA ALA A 127 19.28 -7.34 12.50
C ALA A 127 17.95 -6.97 11.84
N ALA A 128 18.03 -6.20 10.74
CA ALA A 128 16.87 -5.80 9.96
C ALA A 128 16.10 -7.00 9.37
N ALA A 129 16.81 -8.09 9.06
CA ALA A 129 16.22 -9.32 8.52
C ALA A 129 15.24 -9.98 9.50
N ASP A 130 15.47 -9.84 10.81
CA ASP A 130 14.58 -10.38 11.85
C ASP A 130 13.35 -9.49 12.09
N CYS A 131 13.36 -8.26 11.55
CA CYS A 131 12.27 -7.31 11.73
C CYS A 131 11.17 -7.47 10.66
N ALA A 132 11.53 -7.76 9.41
CA ALA A 132 10.58 -7.78 8.29
C ALA A 132 9.69 -9.01 8.32
N LEU A 133 8.37 -8.81 8.44
CA LEU A 133 7.40 -9.90 8.44
C LEU A 133 6.70 -10.00 7.08
N LEU A 134 7.05 -11.03 6.32
CA LEU A 134 6.49 -11.32 5.00
C LEU A 134 5.65 -12.60 5.03
N GLY A 135 4.64 -12.69 4.17
CA GLY A 135 3.86 -13.90 3.94
C GLY A 135 3.23 -14.45 5.24
N ALA A 136 3.67 -15.64 5.66
CA ALA A 136 3.14 -16.28 6.86
C ALA A 136 3.42 -15.52 8.17
N GLY A 137 4.60 -14.87 8.28
CA GLY A 137 4.96 -14.10 9.48
C GLY A 137 4.04 -12.90 9.68
N PHE A 138 3.67 -12.21 8.59
CA PHE A 138 2.71 -11.11 8.60
C PHE A 138 1.36 -11.57 9.15
N TRP A 139 0.80 -12.64 8.58
CA TRP A 139 -0.51 -13.15 8.99
C TRP A 139 -0.50 -13.70 10.42
N ALA A 140 0.59 -14.34 10.86
CA ALA A 140 0.74 -14.77 12.25
C ALA A 140 0.65 -13.58 13.21
N SER A 141 1.40 -12.50 12.94
CA SER A 141 1.35 -11.26 13.72
C SER A 141 -0.04 -10.63 13.72
N HIS A 142 -0.72 -10.60 12.56
CA HIS A 142 -2.07 -10.08 12.45
C HIS A 142 -3.08 -10.88 13.28
N PHE A 143 -3.03 -12.21 13.22
CA PHE A 143 -3.97 -13.03 13.99
C PHE A 143 -3.70 -13.03 15.49
N GLU A 144 -2.46 -12.82 15.92
CA GLU A 144 -2.10 -12.77 17.33
C GLU A 144 -2.45 -11.42 17.96
N SER A 145 -2.22 -10.32 17.23
CA SER A 145 -2.23 -8.98 17.82
C SER A 145 -3.07 -7.96 17.07
N GLY A 146 -3.73 -8.34 15.97
CA GLY A 146 -4.44 -7.40 15.10
C GLY A 146 -3.54 -6.41 14.34
N ALA A 147 -2.21 -6.50 14.52
CA ALA A 147 -1.24 -5.68 13.80
C ALA A 147 -1.35 -5.89 12.28
N GLY A 148 -0.96 -4.87 11.53
CA GLY A 148 -0.74 -5.00 10.09
C GLY A 148 0.72 -4.73 9.76
N GLY A 149 0.95 -3.84 8.82
CA GLY A 149 2.29 -3.40 8.44
C GLY A 149 2.24 -2.32 7.37
N THR A 150 3.41 -1.96 6.84
CA THR A 150 3.54 -0.95 5.77
C THR A 150 3.42 -1.58 4.38
N CYS A 151 3.78 -0.83 3.34
CA CYS A 151 3.53 -1.19 1.95
C CYS A 151 4.18 -2.51 1.54
N TYR A 152 5.43 -2.74 1.91
CA TYR A 152 6.14 -3.96 1.53
C TYR A 152 5.56 -5.21 2.20
N GLU A 153 5.25 -5.14 3.49
CA GLU A 153 4.73 -6.29 4.24
C GLU A 153 3.30 -6.62 3.83
N SER A 154 2.44 -5.59 3.73
CA SER A 154 1.04 -5.74 3.37
C SER A 154 0.85 -6.27 1.95
N ASN A 155 1.49 -5.65 0.95
CA ASN A 155 1.32 -6.07 -0.44
C ASN A 155 1.94 -7.44 -0.72
N TYR A 156 3.07 -7.78 -0.08
CA TYR A 156 3.62 -9.14 -0.18
C TYR A 156 2.67 -10.19 0.40
N ALA A 157 2.15 -9.96 1.62
CA ALA A 157 1.27 -10.91 2.28
C ALA A 157 -0.07 -11.09 1.53
N PHE A 158 -0.60 -10.01 0.97
CA PHE A 158 -1.81 -10.03 0.16
C PHE A 158 -1.57 -10.68 -1.21
N PHE A 159 -0.45 -10.40 -1.87
CA PHE A 159 -0.13 -11.05 -3.14
C PHE A 159 0.08 -12.56 -2.98
N GLY A 160 0.69 -13.02 -1.88
CA GLY A 160 0.76 -14.44 -1.55
C GLY A 160 -0.62 -15.12 -1.45
N LEU A 161 -1.64 -14.40 -0.95
CA LEU A 161 -3.03 -14.87 -0.94
C LEU A 161 -3.59 -14.95 -2.37
N LEU A 162 -3.41 -13.90 -3.16
CA LEU A 162 -3.86 -13.84 -4.56
C LEU A 162 -3.25 -14.98 -5.39
N ARG A 163 -1.96 -15.27 -5.21
CA ARG A 163 -1.26 -16.38 -5.87
C ARG A 163 -1.86 -17.73 -5.52
N PHE A 164 -2.18 -17.98 -4.24
CA PHE A 164 -2.86 -19.21 -3.85
C PHE A 164 -4.22 -19.36 -4.53
N MET A 165 -4.97 -18.27 -4.68
CA MET A 165 -6.29 -18.27 -5.31
C MET A 165 -6.24 -18.41 -6.83
N GLY A 166 -5.04 -18.40 -7.43
CA GLY A 166 -4.85 -18.54 -8.88
C GLY A 166 -4.93 -17.22 -9.65
N PHE A 167 -4.82 -16.07 -8.99
CA PHE A 167 -4.64 -14.81 -9.71
C PHE A 167 -3.24 -14.72 -10.32
N GLU A 168 -3.18 -14.13 -11.52
CA GLU A 168 -1.95 -13.74 -12.20
C GLU A 168 -1.64 -12.27 -11.90
N GLY A 169 -0.36 -11.91 -11.82
CA GLY A 169 0.06 -10.56 -11.47
C GLY A 169 1.49 -10.51 -10.98
N TYR A 170 1.95 -9.38 -10.46
CA TYR A 170 3.30 -9.21 -9.90
C TYR A 170 3.35 -8.04 -8.92
N LEU A 171 4.36 -8.05 -8.04
CA LEU A 171 4.69 -6.92 -7.18
C LEU A 171 5.48 -5.86 -7.96
N THR A 172 5.25 -4.59 -7.63
CA THR A 172 5.94 -3.43 -8.18
C THR A 172 6.66 -2.62 -7.10
N ILE A 173 7.64 -1.82 -7.52
CA ILE A 173 8.38 -0.86 -6.69
C ILE A 173 8.24 0.54 -7.29
N ASN A 174 7.73 1.47 -6.50
CA ASN A 174 7.09 2.70 -6.94
C ASN A 174 7.69 3.93 -6.26
N ASP A 175 7.49 5.08 -6.88
CA ASP A 175 8.06 6.35 -6.44
C ASP A 175 6.98 7.23 -5.80
N MET A 176 7.32 8.02 -4.79
CA MET A 176 6.41 8.96 -4.12
C MET A 176 7.05 10.33 -4.01
N GLY A 177 6.59 11.29 -4.82
CA GLY A 177 7.17 12.63 -4.86
C GLY A 177 8.65 12.56 -5.25
N GLY A 178 9.53 13.03 -4.37
CA GLY A 178 10.99 12.96 -4.59
C GLY A 178 11.66 11.66 -4.14
N ALA A 179 10.93 10.74 -3.50
CA ALA A 179 11.49 9.49 -2.99
C ALA A 179 11.33 8.36 -4.02
N ILE A 180 12.46 7.75 -4.39
CA ILE A 180 12.53 6.68 -5.41
C ILE A 180 12.41 5.31 -4.73
N GLY A 181 11.60 4.42 -5.31
CA GLY A 181 11.46 3.02 -4.89
C GLY A 181 11.00 2.83 -3.45
N CYS A 182 10.27 3.81 -2.90
CA CYS A 182 9.84 3.88 -1.51
C CYS A 182 8.47 3.25 -1.24
N HIS A 183 7.81 2.79 -2.29
CA HIS A 183 6.48 2.22 -2.19
C HIS A 183 6.39 0.92 -2.98
N SER A 184 5.44 0.07 -2.62
CA SER A 184 5.14 -1.14 -3.37
C SER A 184 3.65 -1.24 -3.62
N ALA A 185 3.26 -1.78 -4.78
CA ALA A 185 1.90 -2.14 -5.10
C ALA A 185 1.87 -3.49 -5.84
N ILE A 186 0.70 -3.89 -6.34
CA ILE A 186 0.48 -5.12 -7.08
C ILE A 186 -0.18 -4.76 -8.42
N THR A 187 0.34 -5.31 -9.51
CA THR A 187 -0.40 -5.36 -10.78
C THR A 187 -1.04 -6.74 -10.91
N VAL A 188 -2.36 -6.82 -10.98
CA VAL A 188 -3.12 -8.08 -11.17
C VAL A 188 -3.69 -8.13 -12.58
N ILE A 189 -3.64 -9.31 -13.21
CA ILE A 189 -4.16 -9.53 -14.56
C ILE A 189 -5.43 -10.36 -14.48
N VAL A 190 -6.53 -9.81 -14.97
CA VAL A 190 -7.83 -10.50 -15.03
C VAL A 190 -8.39 -10.36 -16.43
N ALA A 191 -8.67 -11.48 -17.10
CA ALA A 191 -9.17 -11.52 -18.48
C ALA A 191 -8.33 -10.67 -19.47
N GLY A 192 -7.00 -10.65 -19.27
CA GLY A 192 -6.06 -9.90 -20.11
C GLY A 192 -5.94 -8.41 -19.81
N GLN A 193 -6.70 -7.87 -18.86
CA GLN A 193 -6.61 -6.49 -18.40
C GLN A 193 -5.76 -6.39 -17.12
N LYS A 194 -4.83 -5.44 -17.09
CA LYS A 194 -4.05 -5.10 -15.88
C LYS A 194 -4.84 -4.20 -14.94
N TYR A 195 -4.78 -4.48 -13.65
CA TYR A 195 -5.35 -3.68 -12.59
C TYR A 195 -4.28 -3.36 -11.54
N LEU A 196 -4.19 -2.10 -11.14
CA LEU A 196 -3.49 -1.70 -9.93
C LEU A 196 -4.32 -2.12 -8.71
N VAL A 197 -3.66 -2.83 -7.81
CA VAL A 197 -4.16 -3.24 -6.49
C VAL A 197 -3.12 -2.86 -5.46
N ASP A 198 -3.55 -2.22 -4.38
CA ASP A 198 -2.63 -1.79 -3.33
C ASP A 198 -3.33 -1.79 -1.98
N VAL A 199 -2.86 -2.65 -1.10
CA VAL A 199 -3.33 -2.75 0.29
C VAL A 199 -2.34 -2.13 1.29
N GLY A 200 -1.20 -1.64 0.79
CA GLY A 200 -0.05 -1.15 1.53
C GLY A 200 0.14 0.37 1.48
N TYR A 201 -0.55 1.05 0.58
CA TYR A 201 -0.92 2.47 0.65
C TYR A 201 -2.36 2.52 0.16
N PRO A 202 -3.32 2.15 1.03
CA PRO A 202 -4.56 1.49 0.61
C PRO A 202 -5.26 2.26 -0.51
N VAL A 203 -5.24 1.66 -1.70
CA VAL A 203 -6.04 2.09 -2.85
C VAL A 203 -7.37 1.36 -2.72
N HIS A 204 -8.42 2.07 -2.36
CA HIS A 204 -9.73 1.50 -2.01
C HIS A 204 -10.57 1.07 -3.23
N ALA A 205 -9.95 1.02 -4.41
CA ALA A 205 -10.59 0.68 -5.67
C ALA A 205 -9.66 -0.19 -6.53
N LEU A 206 -10.24 -1.04 -7.39
CA LEU A 206 -9.48 -1.68 -8.46
C LEU A 206 -9.34 -0.69 -9.60
N ILE A 207 -8.11 -0.28 -9.89
CA ILE A 207 -7.85 0.74 -10.91
C ILE A 207 -7.36 0.05 -12.19
N PRO A 208 -8.12 0.05 -13.29
CA PRO A 208 -7.62 -0.48 -14.56
C PRO A 208 -6.45 0.36 -15.07
N LEU A 209 -5.36 -0.29 -15.46
CA LEU A 209 -4.24 0.38 -16.13
C LEU A 209 -4.56 0.54 -17.61
N ASN A 210 -4.57 1.79 -18.08
CA ASN A 210 -4.92 2.13 -19.44
C ASN A 210 -3.87 3.05 -20.07
N ASP A 211 -3.20 2.58 -21.10
CA ASP A 211 -2.19 3.34 -21.84
C ASP A 211 -2.80 4.41 -22.76
N SER A 212 -4.09 4.27 -23.08
CA SER A 212 -4.76 5.15 -24.04
C SER A 212 -5.23 6.47 -23.46
N GLY A 213 -5.13 6.67 -22.13
CA GLY A 213 -5.37 7.97 -21.53
C GLY A 213 -5.76 7.93 -20.05
N LYS A 214 -5.99 9.13 -19.53
CA LYS A 214 -6.41 9.38 -18.15
C LYS A 214 -7.70 8.61 -17.84
N SER A 215 -7.70 7.88 -16.72
CA SER A 215 -8.87 7.17 -16.22
C SER A 215 -9.24 7.67 -14.82
N PHE A 216 -10.54 7.62 -14.54
CA PHE A 216 -11.11 8.03 -13.27
C PHE A 216 -11.87 6.87 -12.65
N VAL A 217 -11.66 6.64 -11.35
CA VAL A 217 -12.25 5.52 -10.61
C VAL A 217 -12.83 6.04 -9.30
N CYS A 218 -14.15 5.92 -9.16
CA CYS A 218 -14.82 6.20 -7.90
C CYS A 218 -14.81 4.99 -6.97
N SER A 219 -14.80 5.25 -5.67
CA SER A 219 -15.15 4.24 -4.66
C SER A 219 -15.97 4.85 -3.54
N ALA A 220 -16.45 4.02 -2.62
CA ALA A 220 -17.15 4.50 -1.43
C ALA A 220 -16.26 5.32 -0.48
N ILE A 221 -14.93 5.17 -0.56
CA ILE A 221 -13.97 5.78 0.39
C ILE A 221 -13.17 6.92 -0.25
N MET A 222 -12.75 6.75 -1.49
CA MET A 222 -11.78 7.62 -2.15
C MET A 222 -11.92 7.52 -3.67
N ASP A 223 -11.83 8.66 -4.33
CA ASP A 223 -11.81 8.74 -5.78
C ASP A 223 -10.37 8.88 -6.28
N TYR A 224 -10.08 8.20 -7.38
CA TYR A 224 -8.75 8.12 -7.95
C TYR A 224 -8.73 8.57 -9.39
N THR A 225 -7.66 9.26 -9.72
CA THR A 225 -7.27 9.56 -11.09
C THR A 225 -5.98 8.80 -11.38
N ILE A 226 -5.89 8.19 -12.56
CA ILE A 226 -4.67 7.58 -13.07
C ILE A 226 -4.37 8.12 -14.47
N GLU A 227 -3.12 8.46 -14.74
CA GLU A 227 -2.68 8.99 -16.03
C GLU A 227 -1.38 8.31 -16.46
N PRO A 228 -1.29 7.82 -17.71
CA PRO A 228 -0.04 7.29 -18.23
C PRO A 228 1.00 8.41 -18.37
N LEU A 229 2.21 8.17 -17.84
CA LEU A 229 3.36 9.06 -17.96
C LEU A 229 4.35 8.61 -19.05
N GLY A 230 4.09 7.44 -19.65
CA GLY A 230 4.96 6.79 -20.61
C GLY A 230 4.70 5.28 -20.62
N VAL A 231 5.60 4.54 -21.27
CA VAL A 231 5.54 3.07 -21.28
C VAL A 231 5.70 2.56 -19.86
N ASP A 232 4.74 1.73 -19.41
CA ASP A 232 4.74 1.06 -18.12
C ASP A 232 4.89 2.02 -16.91
N ARG A 233 4.44 3.27 -17.03
CA ARG A 233 4.48 4.26 -15.92
C ARG A 233 3.20 5.05 -15.82
N TYR A 234 2.69 5.21 -14.61
CA TYR A 234 1.44 5.92 -14.35
C TYR A 234 1.56 6.82 -13.13
N ALA A 235 1.01 8.03 -13.20
CA ALA A 235 0.76 8.83 -12.01
C ALA A 235 -0.60 8.46 -11.43
N VAL A 236 -0.66 8.32 -10.11
CA VAL A 236 -1.87 8.04 -9.35
C VAL A 236 -2.15 9.22 -8.42
N TRP A 237 -3.38 9.72 -8.46
CA TRP A 237 -3.86 10.80 -7.61
C TRP A 237 -5.13 10.41 -6.86
N ARG A 238 -5.39 11.11 -5.75
CA ARG A 238 -6.60 11.04 -4.92
C ARG A 238 -7.30 12.39 -4.96
N GLU A 239 -8.55 12.42 -5.36
CA GLU A 239 -9.26 13.69 -5.64
C GLU A 239 -9.80 14.39 -4.38
N THR A 240 -9.86 13.71 -3.22
CA THR A 240 -10.56 14.21 -2.01
C THR A 240 -9.67 14.32 -0.76
N GLN A 241 -8.36 14.54 -0.93
CA GLN A 241 -7.41 14.63 0.17
C GLN A 241 -6.46 15.83 0.04
N PRO A 242 -5.94 16.39 1.16
CA PRO A 242 -4.98 17.51 1.13
C PRO A 242 -3.71 17.20 0.32
N ARG A 243 -3.34 15.91 0.20
CA ARG A 243 -2.27 15.43 -0.67
C ARG A 243 -2.85 14.65 -1.84
N VAL A 244 -3.07 15.38 -2.92
CA VAL A 244 -3.67 14.90 -4.17
C VAL A 244 -2.79 13.87 -4.87
N SER A 245 -1.46 14.06 -4.89
CA SER A 245 -0.55 13.04 -5.44
C SER A 245 -0.43 11.84 -4.49
N ALA A 246 -0.74 10.64 -4.99
CA ALA A 246 -0.53 9.40 -4.27
C ALA A 246 0.90 8.89 -4.51
N PHE A 247 1.16 8.36 -5.71
CA PHE A 247 2.46 7.81 -6.09
C PHE A 247 2.57 7.68 -7.62
N GLN A 248 3.77 7.40 -8.11
CA GLN A 248 4.02 6.99 -9.49
C GLN A 248 4.20 5.47 -9.53
N LEU A 249 3.28 4.78 -10.19
CA LEU A 249 3.37 3.35 -10.46
C LEU A 249 4.42 3.12 -11.55
N ASN A 250 5.42 2.30 -11.25
CA ASN A 250 6.29 1.70 -12.25
C ASN A 250 5.74 0.27 -12.49
N ASP A 251 5.05 0.06 -13.62
CA ASP A 251 4.40 -1.20 -13.97
C ASP A 251 5.41 -2.24 -14.48
N ALA A 252 6.39 -2.54 -13.64
CA ALA A 252 7.44 -3.50 -13.88
C ALA A 252 7.48 -4.53 -12.74
N PRO A 253 7.55 -5.84 -13.07
CA PRO A 253 7.69 -6.89 -12.07
C PRO A 253 9.03 -6.78 -11.34
N VAL A 254 9.02 -7.14 -10.05
CA VAL A 254 10.22 -7.23 -9.21
C VAL A 254 10.45 -8.68 -8.79
N ALA A 255 11.67 -9.17 -8.91
CA ALA A 255 12.05 -10.52 -8.48
C ALA A 255 11.83 -10.69 -6.97
N GLU A 256 11.46 -11.89 -6.52
CA GLU A 256 11.11 -12.08 -5.10
C GLU A 256 12.30 -11.77 -4.18
N ALA A 257 13.51 -12.19 -4.56
CA ALA A 257 14.72 -11.94 -3.80
C ALA A 257 14.98 -10.43 -3.62
N ASP A 258 14.83 -9.64 -4.69
CA ASP A 258 15.01 -8.19 -4.67
C ASP A 258 13.94 -7.51 -3.82
N TYR A 259 12.69 -7.94 -3.95
CA TYR A 259 11.59 -7.42 -3.14
C TYR A 259 11.84 -7.64 -1.65
N ARG A 260 12.25 -8.85 -1.27
CA ARG A 260 12.59 -9.18 0.13
C ARG A 260 13.76 -8.35 0.62
N ALA A 261 14.79 -8.15 -0.20
CA ALA A 261 15.94 -7.32 0.14
C ALA A 261 15.52 -5.86 0.41
N ILE A 262 14.62 -5.31 -0.41
CA ILE A 262 14.06 -3.96 -0.22
C ILE A 262 13.24 -3.90 1.08
N ALA A 263 12.35 -4.87 1.32
CA ALA A 263 11.53 -4.94 2.53
C ALA A 263 12.38 -5.00 3.81
N ILE A 264 13.51 -5.72 3.77
CA ILE A 264 14.49 -5.78 4.86
C ILE A 264 15.25 -4.45 4.99
N HIS A 265 15.65 -3.85 3.87
CA HIS A 265 16.34 -2.55 3.86
C HIS A 265 15.49 -1.44 4.50
N ASP A 266 14.17 -1.49 4.32
CA ASP A 266 13.21 -0.55 4.90
C ASP A 266 13.13 -0.60 6.45
N TYR A 267 13.89 -1.49 7.10
CA TYR A 267 14.10 -1.50 8.56
C TYR A 267 15.43 -0.89 9.02
N ARG A 268 16.29 -0.44 8.10
CA ARG A 268 17.58 0.17 8.48
C ARG A 268 17.40 1.62 8.95
N HIS A 269 18.30 2.09 9.82
CA HIS A 269 18.23 3.47 10.34
C HIS A 269 18.54 4.54 9.29
N ASP A 270 19.31 4.21 8.25
CA ASP A 270 19.74 5.12 7.19
C ASP A 270 18.83 5.13 5.96
N GLY A 271 17.81 4.27 5.93
CA GLY A 271 16.91 4.16 4.78
C GLY A 271 15.49 3.69 5.07
N GLY A 272 15.16 3.33 6.31
CA GLY A 272 13.86 2.82 6.70
C GLY A 272 12.84 3.92 7.00
N GLN A 273 11.65 3.77 6.45
CA GLN A 273 10.57 4.73 6.67
C GLN A 273 9.71 4.36 7.89
N PHE A 274 9.15 5.37 8.54
CA PHE A 274 8.17 5.22 9.64
C PHE A 274 8.70 4.45 10.87
N LEU A 275 10.01 4.48 11.13
CA LEU A 275 10.61 3.91 12.35
C LEU A 275 10.72 4.91 13.51
N ASP A 276 10.38 6.18 13.26
CA ASP A 276 10.50 7.33 14.15
C ASP A 276 9.15 7.88 14.62
N LYS A 277 8.05 7.34 14.10
CA LYS A 277 6.69 7.77 14.43
C LYS A 277 5.65 6.68 14.22
N ILE A 278 4.66 6.67 15.10
CA ILE A 278 3.51 5.79 14.97
C ILE A 278 2.51 6.44 14.01
N VAL A 279 2.19 5.75 12.93
CA VAL A 279 1.12 6.12 12.02
C VAL A 279 0.23 4.90 11.85
N ILE A 280 -1.09 5.07 11.93
CA ILE A 280 -2.07 3.98 11.81
C ILE A 280 -3.20 4.46 10.92
N HIS A 281 -3.59 3.69 9.90
CA HIS A 281 -4.71 3.98 9.01
C HIS A 281 -5.59 2.74 8.90
N LYS A 282 -6.92 2.91 8.95
CA LYS A 282 -7.88 1.81 8.79
C LYS A 282 -9.23 2.33 8.33
N VAL A 283 -9.95 1.53 7.54
CA VAL A 283 -11.37 1.80 7.25
C VAL A 283 -12.22 1.20 8.37
N ILE A 284 -12.99 2.04 9.07
CA ILE A 284 -13.90 1.65 10.17
C ILE A 284 -15.22 2.35 9.92
N ASP A 285 -16.33 1.58 9.93
CA ASP A 285 -17.68 2.07 9.64
C ASP A 285 -17.76 2.89 8.34
N GLU A 286 -17.14 2.34 7.28
CA GLU A 286 -17.08 2.94 5.94
C GLU A 286 -16.35 4.29 5.87
N GLN A 287 -15.54 4.61 6.88
CA GLN A 287 -14.80 5.87 6.93
C GLN A 287 -13.31 5.61 7.16
N LEU A 288 -12.48 6.48 6.60
CA LEU A 288 -11.04 6.40 6.81
C LEU A 288 -10.70 7.03 8.17
N TRP A 289 -10.04 6.26 9.01
CA TRP A 289 -9.51 6.72 10.29
C TRP A 289 -7.99 6.67 10.27
N ARG A 290 -7.36 7.68 10.87
CA ARG A 290 -5.92 7.83 10.92
C ARG A 290 -5.45 8.30 12.28
N PHE A 291 -4.31 7.79 12.72
CA PHE A 291 -3.49 8.40 13.75
C PHE A 291 -2.14 8.78 13.15
N ASN A 292 -1.64 9.97 13.51
CA ASN A 292 -0.29 10.41 13.13
C ASN A 292 0.43 10.94 14.37
N GLY A 293 1.40 10.16 14.83
CA GLY A 293 2.20 10.44 16.01
C GLY A 293 3.11 11.66 15.90
N ASP A 294 3.21 12.33 14.75
CA ASP A 294 3.90 13.63 14.62
C ASP A 294 3.00 14.82 14.98
N GLU A 295 1.68 14.67 14.88
CA GLU A 295 0.75 15.77 15.07
C GLU A 295 0.39 15.89 16.56
N ARG A 296 0.76 17.02 17.19
CA ARG A 296 0.47 17.33 18.60
C ARG A 296 -0.54 18.49 18.72
N PRO A 297 -1.44 18.49 19.73
CA PRO A 297 -1.71 17.40 20.67
C PRO A 297 -2.16 16.14 19.92
N TRP A 298 -1.98 14.96 20.52
CA TRP A 298 -2.32 13.71 19.84
C TRP A 298 -3.83 13.60 19.62
N ARG A 299 -4.20 13.23 18.40
CA ARG A 299 -5.60 13.09 17.97
C ARG A 299 -5.78 11.92 17.02
N ILE A 300 -6.94 11.28 17.09
CA ILE A 300 -7.41 10.39 16.02
C ILE A 300 -8.17 11.24 15.00
N GLN A 301 -7.83 11.07 13.74
CA GLN A 301 -8.41 11.77 12.60
C GLN A 301 -9.43 10.85 11.94
N GLN A 302 -10.59 11.40 11.62
CA GLN A 302 -11.66 10.77 10.86
C GLN A 302 -11.85 11.56 9.57
N PHE A 303 -12.00 10.89 8.43
CA PHE A 303 -12.24 11.54 7.15
C PHE A 303 -13.64 11.19 6.65
N VAL A 304 -14.51 12.20 6.55
CA VAL A 304 -15.90 12.09 6.11
C VAL A 304 -16.10 13.01 4.92
N GLU A 305 -16.46 12.46 3.77
CA GLU A 305 -16.70 13.24 2.54
C GLU A 305 -15.52 14.18 2.15
N GLY A 306 -14.29 13.78 2.49
CA GLY A 306 -13.08 14.57 2.24
C GLY A 306 -12.74 15.60 3.33
N GLU A 307 -13.63 15.79 4.32
CA GLU A 307 -13.38 16.64 5.48
C GLU A 307 -12.73 15.85 6.61
N ARG A 308 -11.83 16.51 7.35
CA ARG A 308 -11.12 15.94 8.50
C ARG A 308 -11.80 16.37 9.80
N CYS A 309 -12.21 15.40 10.60
CA CYS A 309 -12.65 15.58 11.98
C CYS A 309 -11.60 15.01 12.95
N ASP A 310 -11.30 15.76 14.01
CA ASP A 310 -10.26 15.44 14.97
C ASP A 310 -10.88 15.05 16.32
N HIS A 311 -10.43 13.93 16.87
CA HIS A 311 -10.84 13.39 18.18
C HIS A 311 -9.65 13.39 19.11
N GLU A 312 -9.73 14.13 20.22
CA GLU A 312 -8.65 14.18 21.20
C GLU A 312 -8.45 12.82 21.88
N LEU A 313 -7.18 12.45 22.08
CA LEU A 313 -6.84 11.31 22.92
C LEU A 313 -6.77 11.74 24.38
N GLY A 314 -7.21 10.87 25.28
CA GLY A 314 -7.09 11.05 26.72
C GLY A 314 -5.72 10.65 27.27
N ASP A 315 -5.69 10.34 28.57
CA ASP A 315 -4.45 10.04 29.32
C ASP A 315 -3.82 8.69 28.96
N ASN A 316 -4.54 7.81 28.24
CA ASN A 316 -4.06 6.47 27.88
C ASN A 316 -4.16 6.22 26.37
N PRO A 317 -3.36 6.95 25.57
CA PRO A 317 -3.44 6.92 24.12
C PRO A 317 -3.18 5.53 23.54
N ALA A 318 -2.36 4.69 24.18
CA ALA A 318 -2.15 3.31 23.73
C ALA A 318 -3.41 2.45 23.80
N ALA A 319 -4.24 2.62 24.85
CA ALA A 319 -5.49 1.87 24.98
C ALA A 319 -6.55 2.38 23.98
N GLU A 320 -6.67 3.69 23.81
CA GLU A 320 -7.64 4.30 22.89
C GLU A 320 -7.32 3.96 21.42
N LEU A 321 -6.03 3.98 21.03
CA LEU A 321 -5.60 3.52 19.71
C LEU A 321 -5.83 2.02 19.52
N SER A 322 -5.61 1.23 20.57
CA SER A 322 -5.85 -0.22 20.55
C SER A 322 -7.32 -0.53 20.28
N GLU A 323 -8.21 0.09 21.05
CA GLU A 323 -9.66 -0.03 20.90
C GLU A 323 -10.11 0.42 19.51
N LYS A 324 -9.62 1.59 19.06
CA LYS A 324 -10.06 2.14 17.77
C LYS A 324 -9.62 1.30 16.58
N PHE A 325 -8.35 0.90 16.53
CA PHE A 325 -7.77 0.26 15.33
C PHE A 325 -7.77 -1.27 15.40
N GLY A 326 -8.14 -1.85 16.54
CA GLY A 326 -8.14 -3.30 16.76
C GLY A 326 -6.73 -3.90 16.76
N ILE A 327 -5.74 -3.12 17.23
CA ILE A 327 -4.35 -3.58 17.42
C ILE A 327 -4.16 -3.81 18.92
N ALA A 328 -3.46 -4.86 19.32
CA ALA A 328 -3.18 -5.15 20.73
C ALA A 328 -2.48 -3.97 21.40
N ARG A 329 -2.94 -3.62 22.60
CA ARG A 329 -2.44 -2.46 23.37
C ARG A 329 -0.94 -2.52 23.58
N GLU A 330 -0.40 -3.71 23.80
CA GLU A 330 1.01 -3.96 24.06
C GLU A 330 1.88 -3.54 22.87
N VAL A 331 1.39 -3.76 21.63
CA VAL A 331 2.09 -3.35 20.40
C VAL A 331 2.20 -1.83 20.33
N VAL A 332 1.10 -1.12 20.57
CA VAL A 332 1.08 0.35 20.54
C VAL A 332 1.93 0.93 21.67
N ALA A 333 1.77 0.40 22.90
CA ALA A 333 2.49 0.87 24.08
C ALA A 333 4.01 0.63 23.95
N GLU A 334 4.43 -0.47 23.35
CA GLU A 334 5.84 -0.71 23.08
C GLU A 334 6.42 0.25 22.06
N ALA A 335 5.70 0.52 20.97
CA ALA A 335 6.12 1.49 19.98
C ALA A 335 6.31 2.88 20.61
N MET A 336 5.37 3.31 21.47
CA MET A 336 5.47 4.58 22.20
C MET A 336 6.73 4.62 23.09
N ARG A 337 6.96 3.58 23.91
CA ARG A 337 8.16 3.49 24.76
C ARG A 337 9.46 3.53 23.95
N ALA A 338 9.49 2.84 22.80
CA ALA A 338 10.66 2.78 21.94
C ALA A 338 10.98 4.13 21.27
N LEU A 339 9.98 4.99 21.06
CA LEU A 339 10.19 6.36 20.57
C LEU A 339 10.62 7.30 21.71
N ASP A 340 10.00 7.20 22.88
CA ASP A 340 10.35 8.00 24.07
C ASP A 340 11.78 7.74 24.55
N SER A 341 12.30 6.52 24.37
CA SER A 341 13.68 6.19 24.72
C SER A 341 14.74 6.76 23.77
N ARG A 342 14.34 7.28 22.60
CA ARG A 342 15.26 7.87 21.60
C ARG A 342 15.37 9.39 21.70
N THR A 343 14.40 10.02 22.36
CA THR A 343 14.37 11.48 22.59
C THR A 343 15.07 11.88 23.89
N ARG A 344 15.44 10.90 24.72
CA ARG A 344 16.31 11.05 25.89
C ARG A 344 17.74 10.68 25.52
#